data_AF-A0A1Y4URU4-F1
#
_entry.id   AF-A0A1Y4URU4-F1
#
_cell.length_a   1.000
_cell.length_b   1.000
_cell.length_c   1.000
_cell.angle_alpha   90.00
_cell.angle_beta   90.00
_cell.angle_gamma   90.00
#
_symmetry.space_group_name_H-M   'P 1'
#
loop_
_entity.id
_entity.type
_entity.pdbx_description
1 polymer ?
#
loop_
_entity_poly.entity_id
_entity_poly.type
_entity_poly.pdbx_seq_one_letter_code
_entity_poly.pdbx_strand_id
1 'polypeptide(L)'
;MYFANVDFDGYCIGISSCVDGNLRNNPYCVGIDCYDMSFVGRKYDFENKMWSDEWKNRTYDFENPFETLGQQQSDIELNLFDAQYERALIAQQITDVELAILEGGI
;
A
#
# COMPACT_ATOMS: atom_id res chain seq x y z
N MET A 1 21.45 3.84 -16.19
CA MET A 1 22.14 3.52 -14.92
C MET A 1 21.16 2.76 -14.06
N TYR A 2 21.57 1.65 -13.47
CA TYR A 2 20.70 0.80 -12.66
C TYR A 2 21.03 0.98 -11.19
N PHE A 3 20.03 0.78 -10.35
CA PHE A 3 20.15 0.93 -8.91
C PHE A 3 19.42 -0.20 -8.20
N ALA A 4 20.04 -0.70 -7.14
CA ALA A 4 19.40 -1.53 -6.14
C ALA A 4 18.90 -0.62 -5.00
N ASN A 5 17.62 -0.72 -4.67
CA ASN A 5 17.03 -0.07 -3.51
C ASN A 5 17.19 -1.01 -2.33
N VAL A 6 17.77 -0.52 -1.24
CA VAL A 6 18.04 -1.31 -0.03
C VAL A 6 17.23 -0.80 1.15
N ASP A 7 16.81 -1.70 2.04
CA ASP A 7 16.10 -1.34 3.27
C ASP A 7 17.04 -0.80 4.37
N PHE A 8 16.49 -0.52 5.55
CA PHE A 8 17.25 -0.02 6.69
C PHE A 8 18.27 -1.03 7.24
N ASP A 9 18.06 -2.32 6.97
CA ASP A 9 18.97 -3.42 7.34
C ASP A 9 20.03 -3.67 6.26
N GLY A 10 19.95 -2.96 5.13
CA GLY A 10 20.86 -3.08 3.99
C GLY A 10 20.51 -4.18 2.98
N TYR A 11 19.33 -4.82 3.07
CA TYR A 11 18.91 -5.81 2.09
C TYR A 11 18.24 -5.17 0.88
N CYS A 12 18.56 -5.65 -0.31
CA CYS A 12 17.92 -5.18 -1.54
C CYS A 12 16.45 -5.60 -1.60
N ILE A 13 15.56 -4.63 -1.74
CA ILE A 13 14.11 -4.82 -1.84
C ILE A 13 13.58 -4.65 -3.26
N GLY A 14 14.40 -4.14 -4.19
CA GLY A 14 13.99 -3.98 -5.58
C GLY A 14 15.02 -3.26 -6.44
N ILE A 15 14.89 -3.40 -7.76
CA ILE A 15 15.82 -2.84 -8.74
C ILE A 15 15.09 -1.90 -9.66
N SER A 16 15.65 -0.72 -9.88
CA SER A 16 15.10 0.30 -10.76
C SER A 16 16.14 0.77 -11.78
N SER A 17 15.70 1.00 -13.00
CA SER A 17 16.42 1.83 -13.96
C SER A 17 16.04 3.27 -13.68
N CYS A 18 16.98 4.10 -13.19
CA CYS A 18 16.65 5.50 -12.99
C CYS A 18 16.89 6.30 -14.28
N VAL A 19 15.94 7.19 -14.57
CA VAL A 19 16.02 8.18 -15.67
C VAL A 19 16.54 9.52 -15.17
N ASP A 20 16.56 9.76 -13.85
CA ASP A 20 16.86 11.08 -13.28
C ASP A 20 18.03 11.08 -12.28
N GLY A 21 18.86 12.12 -12.36
CA GLY A 21 20.22 12.21 -11.80
C GLY A 21 20.31 12.42 -10.29
N ASN A 22 19.19 12.45 -9.57
CA ASN A 22 19.13 12.89 -8.17
C ASN A 22 19.25 11.76 -7.12
N LEU A 23 19.40 10.50 -7.55
CA LEU A 23 19.57 9.36 -6.62
C LEU A 23 20.95 9.28 -5.96
N ARG A 24 21.94 10.07 -6.41
CA ARG A 24 23.33 10.01 -5.91
C ARG A 24 23.47 10.27 -4.40
N ASN A 25 22.51 10.96 -3.79
CA ASN A 25 22.55 11.30 -2.36
C ASN A 25 21.62 10.43 -1.50
N ASN A 26 20.91 9.47 -2.09
CA ASN A 26 20.08 8.56 -1.32
C ASN A 26 20.95 7.38 -0.81
N PRO A 27 21.20 7.26 0.51
CA PRO A 27 22.00 6.16 1.05
C PRO A 27 21.34 4.80 0.81
N TYR A 28 20.03 4.76 0.56
CA TYR A 28 19.29 3.53 0.27
C TYR A 28 19.27 3.17 -1.21
N CYS A 29 20.12 3.80 -2.02
CA CYS A 29 20.19 3.57 -3.46
C CYS A 29 21.62 3.25 -3.88
N VAL A 30 21.88 1.98 -4.16
CA VAL A 30 23.20 1.45 -4.52
C VAL A 30 23.27 1.32 -6.04
N GLY A 31 24.25 1.98 -6.67
CA GLY A 31 24.47 1.83 -8.11
C GLY A 31 24.92 0.41 -8.47
N ILE A 32 24.33 -0.17 -9.52
CA ILE A 32 24.68 -1.50 -10.04
C ILE A 32 24.92 -1.43 -11.56
N ASP A 33 25.76 -2.33 -12.07
CA ASP A 33 26.22 -2.28 -13.46
C ASP A 33 25.17 -2.78 -14.46
N CYS A 34 24.28 -3.67 -14.03
CA CYS A 34 23.21 -4.25 -14.85
C CYS A 34 21.91 -4.42 -14.07
N TYR A 35 20.79 -4.50 -14.79
CA TYR A 35 19.51 -4.89 -14.20
C TYR A 35 19.53 -6.40 -13.94
N ASP A 36 19.78 -6.80 -12.69
CA ASP A 36 19.87 -8.20 -12.30
C ASP A 36 19.10 -8.50 -11.02
N MET A 37 17.96 -9.17 -11.15
CA MET A 37 17.11 -9.57 -10.02
C MET A 37 17.81 -10.47 -8.99
N SER A 38 18.99 -11.00 -9.29
CA SER A 38 19.83 -11.72 -8.31
C SER A 38 20.19 -10.86 -7.11
N PHE A 39 20.20 -9.53 -7.21
CA PHE A 39 20.47 -8.68 -6.04
C PHE A 39 19.34 -8.70 -5.01
N VAL A 40 18.09 -9.00 -5.38
CA VAL A 40 16.93 -8.92 -4.47
C VAL A 40 17.06 -9.91 -3.32
N GLY A 41 16.98 -9.40 -2.09
CA GLY A 41 17.17 -10.16 -0.84
C GLY A 41 18.64 -10.30 -0.41
N ARG A 42 19.60 -9.88 -1.24
CA ARG A 42 21.03 -9.85 -0.91
C ARG A 42 21.35 -8.61 -0.07
N LYS A 43 22.23 -8.74 0.92
CA LYS A 43 22.65 -7.63 1.77
C LYS A 43 23.84 -6.86 1.19
N TYR A 44 23.73 -5.54 1.24
CA TYR A 44 24.79 -4.61 0.89
C TYR A 44 25.53 -4.14 2.14
N ASP A 45 26.84 -4.28 2.16
CA ASP A 45 27.71 -3.74 3.19
C ASP A 45 28.08 -2.30 2.82
N PHE A 46 27.57 -1.33 3.60
CA PHE A 46 27.83 0.09 3.37
C PHE A 46 29.24 0.52 3.77
N GLU A 47 29.88 -0.16 4.71
CA GLU A 47 31.24 0.16 5.16
C GLU A 47 32.26 -0.27 4.09
N ASN A 48 32.12 -1.51 3.62
CA ASN A 48 33.02 -2.10 2.62
C ASN A 48 32.57 -1.84 1.17
N LYS A 49 31.39 -1.24 0.97
CA LYS A 49 30.78 -0.92 -0.34
C LYS A 49 30.69 -2.12 -1.26
N MET A 50 30.27 -3.27 -0.72
CA MET A 50 30.21 -4.53 -1.46
C MET A 50 28.97 -5.34 -1.10
N TRP A 51 28.50 -6.14 -2.07
CA TRP A 51 27.44 -7.10 -1.83
C TRP A 51 27.99 -8.30 -1.07
N SER A 52 27.33 -8.66 0.03
CA SER A 52 27.67 -9.83 0.83
C SER A 52 26.90 -11.07 0.36
N ASP A 53 27.33 -12.25 0.79
CA ASP A 53 26.59 -13.50 0.56
C ASP A 53 25.55 -13.77 1.67
N GLU A 54 25.22 -12.74 2.46
CA GLU A 54 24.12 -12.78 3.40
C GLU A 54 22.80 -12.51 2.67
N TRP A 55 21.84 -13.42 2.85
CA TRP A 55 20.53 -13.35 2.21
C TRP A 55 19.44 -13.31 3.27
N LYS A 56 18.50 -12.39 3.13
CA LYS A 56 17.25 -12.46 3.87
C LYS A 56 16.46 -13.61 3.26
N ASN A 57 16.26 -14.67 4.03
CA ASN A 57 15.43 -15.78 3.60
C ASN A 57 14.06 -15.21 3.22
N ARG A 58 13.56 -15.49 2.01
CA ARG A 58 12.28 -14.95 1.51
C ARG A 58 11.10 -15.64 2.19
N THR A 59 11.08 -15.68 3.51
CA THR A 59 9.84 -15.45 4.23
C THR A 59 9.69 -13.94 4.27
N TYR A 60 9.30 -13.35 3.14
CA TYR A 60 8.59 -12.09 3.27
C TYR A 60 7.37 -12.45 4.11
N ASP A 61 7.38 -12.09 5.40
CA ASP A 61 6.14 -11.83 6.14
C ASP A 61 5.51 -10.58 5.52
N PHE A 62 5.17 -10.67 4.23
CA PHE A 62 4.10 -9.89 3.67
C PHE A 62 2.86 -10.49 4.31
N GLU A 63 2.46 -9.99 5.48
CA GLU A 63 1.04 -10.01 5.85
C GLU A 63 0.29 -9.54 4.61
N ASN A 64 -0.36 -10.50 3.95
CA ASN A 64 -0.78 -10.47 2.56
C ASN A 64 -1.53 -9.16 2.27
N PRO A 65 -0.88 -8.08 1.78
CA PRO A 65 -1.49 -6.75 1.82
C PRO A 65 -2.74 -6.70 0.98
N PHE A 66 -2.79 -7.54 -0.06
CA PHE A 66 -3.94 -7.72 -0.92
C PHE A 66 -5.14 -8.36 -0.21
N GLU A 67 -4.92 -9.30 0.72
CA GLU A 67 -5.96 -9.92 1.53
C GLU A 67 -6.50 -8.92 2.55
N THR A 68 -5.60 -8.21 3.25
CA THR A 68 -5.97 -7.13 4.18
C THR A 68 -6.75 -6.02 3.47
N LEU A 69 -6.30 -5.57 2.29
CA LEU A 69 -7.00 -4.57 1.49
C LEU A 69 -8.36 -5.08 0.98
N GLY A 70 -8.44 -6.34 0.55
CA GLY A 70 -9.70 -6.95 0.13
C GLY A 70 -10.71 -7.02 1.27
N GLN A 71 -10.26 -7.34 2.47
CA GLN A 71 -11.11 -7.41 3.66
C GLN A 71 -11.57 -6.01 4.10
N GLN A 72 -10.66 -5.03 4.11
CA GLN A 72 -11.01 -3.63 4.36
C GLN A 72 -12.02 -3.08 3.34
N GLN A 73 -11.86 -3.42 2.06
CA GLN A 73 -12.81 -3.02 1.02
C GLN A 73 -14.19 -3.64 1.26
N SER A 74 -14.25 -4.93 1.60
CA SER A 74 -15.51 -5.61 1.93
C SER A 74 -16.23 -4.94 3.11
N ASP A 75 -15.49 -4.57 4.16
CA ASP A 75 -16.08 -3.89 5.33
C ASP A 75 -16.63 -2.50 4.97
N ILE A 76 -15.92 -1.76 4.11
CA ILE A 76 -16.38 -0.45 3.61
C ILE A 76 -17.67 -0.59 2.80
N GLU A 77 -17.75 -1.59 1.92
CA GLU A 77 -18.93 -1.84 1.08
C GLU A 77 -20.16 -2.20 1.93
N LEU A 78 -19.99 -3.01 2.99
CA LEU A 78 -21.06 -3.33 3.93
C LEU A 78 -21.54 -2.10 4.70
N ASN A 79 -20.62 -1.32 5.25
CA ASN A 79 -20.97 -0.08 5.98
C ASN A 79 -21.69 0.94 5.07
N LEU A 80 -21.28 1.02 3.79
CA LEU A 80 -21.95 1.87 2.81
C LEU A 80 -23.39 1.39 2.55
N PHE A 81 -23.60 0.08 2.43
CA PHE A 81 -24.93 -0.48 2.23
C PHE A 81 -25.87 -0.14 3.40
N ASP A 82 -25.40 -0.35 4.63
CA ASP A 82 -26.19 -0.06 5.84
C ASP A 82 -26.53 1.44 5.93
N ALA A 83 -25.55 2.31 5.70
CA ALA A 83 -25.78 3.75 5.70
C ALA A 83 -26.80 4.20 4.63
N GLN A 84 -26.81 3.58 3.45
CA GLN A 84 -27.80 3.89 2.42
C GLN A 84 -29.20 3.40 2.81
N TYR A 85 -29.29 2.23 3.44
CA TYR A 85 -30.55 1.70 3.94
C TYR A 85 -31.16 2.59 5.02
N GLU A 86 -30.35 3.01 6.00
CA GLU A 86 -30.78 3.96 7.04
C GLU A 86 -31.24 5.29 6.45
N ARG A 87 -30.51 5.84 5.47
CA ARG A 87 -30.92 7.07 4.77
C ARG A 87 -32.26 6.92 4.07
N ALA A 88 -32.53 5.77 3.46
CA ALA A 88 -33.81 5.51 2.80
C ALA A 88 -34.97 5.44 3.80
N LEU A 89 -34.75 4.78 4.95
CA LEU A 89 -35.72 4.74 6.04
C LEU A 89 -36.03 6.15 6.58
N ILE A 90 -35.00 6.95 6.83
CA ILE A 90 -35.16 8.34 7.30
C ILE A 90 -35.91 9.17 6.25
N ALA A 91 -35.56 9.04 4.97
CA ALA A 91 -36.24 9.75 3.89
C ALA A 91 -37.74 9.41 3.85
N GLN A 92 -38.10 8.14 3.99
CA GLN A 92 -39.50 7.71 4.06
C GLN A 92 -40.22 8.33 5.26
N GLN A 93 -39.61 8.28 6.45
CA GLN A 93 -40.19 8.87 7.65
C GLN A 93 -40.43 10.37 7.51
N ILE A 94 -39.51 11.10 6.85
CA ILE A 94 -39.68 12.52 6.56
C ILE A 94 -40.87 12.73 5.63
N THR A 95 -40.97 11.96 4.54
CA THR A 95 -42.10 12.04 3.60
C THR A 95 -43.45 11.76 4.30
N ASP A 96 -43.50 10.77 5.19
CA ASP A 96 -44.72 10.45 5.94
C ASP A 96 -45.13 11.60 6.87
N VAL A 97 -44.17 12.26 7.52
CA VAL A 97 -44.42 13.45 8.35
C VAL A 97 -44.88 14.64 7.50
N GLU A 98 -44.24 14.88 6.36
CA GLU A 98 -44.64 15.96 5.43
C GLU A 98 -46.08 15.75 4.92
N LEU A 99 -46.45 14.52 4.58
CA LEU A 99 -47.82 14.15 4.20
C LEU A 99 -48.81 14.36 5.35
N ALA A 100 -48.47 13.91 6.56
CA ALA A 100 -49.32 14.10 7.73
C ALA A 100 -49.61 15.59 8.00
N ILE A 101 -48.61 16.46 7.84
CA ILE A 101 -48.77 17.91 7.95
C ILE A 101 -49.69 18.46 6.84
N LEU A 102 -49.52 18.01 5.60
CA LEU A 102 -50.33 18.45 4.45
C LEU A 102 -51.79 17.98 4.53
N GLU A 103 -52.05 16.82 5.11
CA GLU A 103 -53.39 16.23 5.27
C GLU A 103 -54.16 16.73 6.52
N GLY A 104 -53.59 17.66 7.28
CA GLY A 104 -54.24 18.29 8.44
C GLY A 104 -53.95 17.61 9.79
N GLY A 105 -52.86 16.87 9.89
CA GLY A 105 -52.34 16.29 11.14
C GLY A 105 -51.49 17.28 11.93
N ILE A 106 -52.15 17.88 12.94
CA ILE A 106 -51.78 19.04 13.79
C ILE A 106 -51.92 20.39 13.08
#